data_AF-W5SVW6-F1
#
_entry.id   AF-W5SVW6-F1
#
_cell.length_a   1.000
_cell.length_b   1.000
_cell.length_c   1.000
_cell.angle_alpha   90.00
_cell.angle_beta   90.00
_cell.angle_gamma   90.00
#
_symmetry.space_group_name_H-M   'P 1'
#
loop_
_entity.id
_entity.type
_entity.pdbx_description
1 polymer ?
#
loop_
_entity_poly.entity_id
_entity_poly.type
_entity_poly.pdbx_seq_one_letter_code
_entity_poly.pdbx_strand_id
1 'polypeptide(L)'
;MKINIRIKSICATLFIFLFLSCNNGIEELEKKNIFSDSLVNIGHEFQEIFGSFGNAIGNALGFSTIKPEDNRSEVKKHFDVLGERLKSTKNKLNDLSNKISGAKNADRGTIKVVEDVIEDSNEVFDKLIGALAKLSGATGSTDIGDNTVSAGVGAEKSGVEAIVGGIKTIVEEAGKAGMEIKPGDAGSSITTASVTTDAIVVLGGHNTAATKGAGPNLAAEVLKADPWAMIDKIKNATPTSPAKLGAGSHDAGKLASSSGNASASAGAKSNADLAQRQ
;
A
#
# COMPACT_ATOMS: atom_id res chain seq x y z
N MET A 1 5.09 -14.55 9.33
CA MET A 1 5.26 -14.03 7.95
C MET A 1 6.29 -14.88 7.22
N LYS A 2 5.88 -15.87 6.43
CA LYS A 2 6.79 -16.64 5.57
C LYS A 2 6.94 -15.85 4.27
N ILE A 3 8.04 -15.11 4.14
CA ILE A 3 8.45 -14.50 2.86
C ILE A 3 8.80 -15.67 1.92
N ASN A 4 7.83 -16.10 1.11
CA ASN A 4 7.86 -17.39 0.42
C ASN A 4 8.41 -17.21 -1.01
N ILE A 5 9.62 -17.73 -1.19
CA ILE A 5 10.14 -18.36 -2.42
C ILE A 5 10.57 -17.44 -3.59
N ARG A 6 9.83 -16.41 -4.02
CA ARG A 6 10.21 -15.65 -5.25
C ARG A 6 11.36 -14.63 -5.06
N ILE A 7 11.34 -13.83 -3.98
CA ILE A 7 12.44 -12.90 -3.67
C ILE A 7 13.72 -13.66 -3.27
N LYS A 8 13.56 -14.79 -2.56
CA LYS A 8 14.66 -15.71 -2.25
C LYS A 8 15.26 -16.31 -3.53
N SER A 9 14.43 -16.62 -4.52
CA SER A 9 14.89 -17.06 -5.84
C SER A 9 15.67 -15.95 -6.54
N ILE A 10 15.18 -14.71 -6.62
CA ILE A 10 15.90 -13.63 -7.33
C ILE A 10 17.27 -13.34 -6.71
N CYS A 11 17.34 -13.20 -5.37
CA CYS A 11 18.60 -12.96 -4.68
C CYS A 11 19.54 -14.17 -4.81
N ALA A 12 19.04 -15.40 -4.69
CA ALA A 12 19.84 -16.61 -4.86
C ALA A 12 20.31 -16.79 -6.31
N THR A 13 19.47 -16.45 -7.29
CA THR A 13 19.77 -16.53 -8.73
C THR A 13 20.84 -15.50 -9.12
N LEU A 14 20.75 -14.25 -8.65
CA LEU A 14 21.80 -13.25 -8.82
C LEU A 14 23.13 -13.76 -8.24
N PHE A 15 23.11 -14.23 -6.98
CA PHE A 15 24.31 -14.71 -6.30
C PHE A 15 24.91 -15.95 -6.98
N ILE A 16 24.11 -16.93 -7.42
CA ILE A 16 24.59 -18.18 -8.02
C ILE A 16 25.20 -17.95 -9.42
N PHE A 17 24.60 -17.09 -10.26
CA PHE A 17 25.13 -16.82 -11.61
C PHE A 17 26.43 -16.01 -11.58
N LEU A 18 26.62 -15.15 -10.57
CA LEU A 18 27.86 -14.42 -10.32
C LEU A 18 29.06 -15.35 -10.04
N PHE A 19 28.85 -16.51 -9.42
CA PHE A 19 29.92 -17.48 -9.13
C PHE A 19 30.22 -18.44 -10.29
N LEU A 20 29.25 -18.71 -11.17
CA LEU A 20 29.38 -19.68 -12.26
C LEU A 20 30.12 -19.16 -13.50
N SER A 21 30.35 -17.85 -13.62
CA SER A 21 31.11 -17.27 -14.75
C SER A 21 32.63 -17.47 -14.65
N CYS A 22 33.12 -18.22 -13.65
CA CYS A 22 34.55 -18.47 -13.43
C CYS A 22 34.94 -19.85 -13.94
N ASN A 23 35.25 -19.97 -15.23
CA ASN A 23 35.86 -21.19 -15.78
C ASN A 23 36.71 -20.86 -17.05
N ASN A 24 38.04 -20.68 -16.93
CA ASN A 24 39.12 -21.20 -17.81
C ASN A 24 40.56 -20.58 -17.61
N GLY A 25 41.45 -21.27 -16.86
CA GLY A 25 42.92 -21.35 -17.08
C GLY A 25 43.88 -20.14 -16.84
N ILE A 26 44.72 -20.23 -15.80
CA ILE A 26 46.08 -19.67 -15.48
C ILE A 26 46.59 -18.33 -16.10
N GLU A 27 46.44 -18.04 -17.39
CA GLU A 27 46.67 -16.68 -17.96
C GLU A 27 45.57 -15.67 -17.53
N GLU A 28 44.57 -16.24 -16.87
CA GLU A 28 43.33 -15.72 -16.35
C GLU A 28 43.45 -15.07 -14.96
N LEU A 29 44.59 -15.14 -14.26
CA LEU A 29 44.67 -14.69 -12.86
C LEU A 29 44.40 -13.19 -12.69
N GLU A 30 44.98 -12.34 -13.53
CA GLU A 30 44.76 -10.88 -13.49
C GLU A 30 43.34 -10.51 -13.94
N LYS A 31 42.82 -11.16 -14.99
CA LYS A 31 41.43 -10.99 -15.45
C LYS A 31 40.42 -11.45 -14.39
N LYS A 32 40.73 -12.52 -13.67
CA LYS A 32 39.97 -13.07 -12.55
C LYS A 32 40.01 -12.14 -11.34
N ASN A 33 41.15 -11.54 -11.03
CA ASN A 33 41.25 -10.54 -9.97
C ASN A 33 40.40 -9.31 -10.31
N ILE A 34 40.53 -8.76 -11.52
CA ILE A 34 39.72 -7.63 -12.00
C ILE A 34 38.22 -7.95 -11.97
N PHE A 35 37.84 -9.15 -12.40
CA PHE A 35 36.45 -9.60 -12.35
C PHE A 35 35.95 -9.76 -10.91
N SER A 36 36.74 -10.38 -10.04
CA SER A 36 36.41 -10.59 -8.63
C SER A 36 36.25 -9.25 -7.89
N ASP A 37 37.12 -8.28 -8.15
CA ASP A 37 37.01 -6.93 -7.60
C ASP A 37 35.73 -6.24 -8.09
N SER A 38 35.39 -6.41 -9.38
CA SER A 38 34.11 -5.91 -9.92
C SER A 38 32.91 -6.54 -9.21
N LEU A 39 32.95 -7.84 -8.91
CA LEU A 39 31.87 -8.52 -8.21
C LEU A 39 31.75 -8.10 -6.75
N VAL A 40 32.87 -7.93 -6.05
CA VAL A 40 32.89 -7.45 -4.66
C VAL A 40 32.27 -6.05 -4.58
N ASN A 41 32.61 -5.17 -5.51
CA ASN A 41 32.03 -3.82 -5.57
C ASN A 41 30.53 -3.87 -5.88
N ILE A 42 30.09 -4.64 -6.88
CA ILE A 42 28.67 -4.83 -7.23
C ILE A 42 27.90 -5.41 -6.03
N GLY A 43 28.47 -6.40 -5.33
CA GLY A 43 27.88 -7.03 -4.15
C GLY A 43 27.73 -6.07 -2.98
N HIS A 44 28.73 -5.22 -2.72
CA HIS A 44 28.68 -4.19 -1.69
C HIS A 44 27.58 -3.17 -1.98
N GLU A 45 27.49 -2.69 -3.21
CA GLU A 45 26.45 -1.74 -3.62
C GLU A 45 25.05 -2.34 -3.53
N PHE A 46 24.87 -3.59 -3.95
CA PHE A 46 23.61 -4.31 -3.75
C PHE A 46 23.25 -4.37 -2.26
N GLN A 47 24.20 -4.72 -1.39
CA GLN A 47 23.96 -4.75 0.05
C GLN A 47 23.57 -3.37 0.61
N GLU A 48 24.23 -2.30 0.17
CA GLU A 48 23.88 -0.92 0.56
C GLU A 48 22.47 -0.55 0.11
N ILE A 49 22.06 -0.94 -1.10
CA ILE A 49 20.71 -0.70 -1.62
C ILE A 49 19.67 -1.40 -0.75
N PHE A 50 19.85 -2.69 -0.46
CA PHE A 50 18.89 -3.46 0.34
C PHE A 50 18.89 -3.07 1.82
N GLY A 51 20.05 -2.72 2.39
CA GLY A 51 20.15 -2.16 3.73
C GLY A 51 19.43 -0.80 3.84
N SER A 52 19.67 0.08 2.87
CA SER A 52 18.98 1.37 2.73
C SER A 52 17.48 1.18 2.58
N PHE A 53 17.03 0.28 1.71
CA PHE A 53 15.63 -0.04 1.50
C PHE A 53 14.96 -0.56 2.77
N GLY A 54 15.59 -1.49 3.47
CA GLY A 54 15.08 -2.05 4.72
C GLY A 54 14.91 -0.99 5.82
N ASN A 55 15.93 -0.15 6.03
CA ASN A 55 15.85 0.96 6.99
C ASN A 55 14.82 2.02 6.57
N ALA A 56 14.77 2.33 5.28
CA ALA A 56 13.82 3.27 4.71
C ALA A 56 12.38 2.77 4.89
N ILE A 57 12.05 1.52 4.56
CA ILE A 57 10.68 1.03 4.69
C ILE A 57 10.31 0.75 6.15
N GLY A 58 11.23 0.20 6.95
CA GLY A 58 10.99 -0.09 8.36
C GLY A 58 10.56 1.14 9.17
N ASN A 59 11.19 2.29 8.90
CA ASN A 59 10.82 3.56 9.52
C ASN A 59 9.61 4.24 8.86
N ALA A 60 9.29 3.90 7.61
CA ALA A 60 8.17 4.53 6.90
C ALA A 60 6.84 3.95 7.35
N LEU A 61 6.72 2.61 7.46
CA LEU A 61 5.44 1.92 7.67
C LEU A 61 4.78 2.17 9.05
N GLY A 62 5.44 2.93 9.93
CA GLY A 62 4.90 3.31 11.23
C GLY A 62 3.86 4.42 11.10
N PHE A 63 2.58 4.06 11.03
CA PHE A 63 1.47 5.00 11.30
C PHE A 63 1.29 5.30 12.79
N SER A 64 2.16 4.76 13.66
CA SER A 64 2.04 4.80 15.13
C SER A 64 2.11 6.19 15.75
N THR A 65 2.38 7.24 14.97
CA THR A 65 2.41 8.63 15.43
C THR A 65 1.20 9.46 15.00
N ILE A 66 0.33 8.93 14.12
CA ILE A 66 -0.85 9.66 13.64
C ILE A 66 -1.98 9.56 14.66
N LYS A 67 -2.53 10.70 15.05
CA LYS A 67 -3.61 10.85 16.02
C LYS A 67 -4.90 11.33 15.34
N PRO A 68 -6.08 11.16 15.96
CA PRO A 68 -7.34 11.65 15.40
C PRO A 68 -7.38 13.15 15.14
N GLU A 69 -6.71 13.93 15.99
CA GLU A 69 -6.55 15.39 15.84
C GLU A 69 -5.51 15.80 14.79
N ASP A 70 -4.75 14.84 14.23
CA ASP A 70 -3.84 15.14 13.15
C ASP A 70 -4.61 15.38 11.85
N ASN A 71 -4.04 16.25 11.05
CA ASN A 71 -4.55 16.54 9.74
C ASN A 71 -4.32 15.35 8.78
N ARG A 72 -5.25 15.08 7.87
CA ARG A 72 -5.08 14.06 6.81
C ARG A 72 -3.86 14.32 5.92
N SER A 73 -3.31 15.54 5.90
CA SER A 73 -2.01 15.81 5.28
C SER A 73 -0.81 15.08 5.93
N GLU A 74 -0.91 14.60 7.18
CA GLU A 74 0.10 13.70 7.75
C GLU A 74 0.06 12.31 7.08
N VAL A 75 -1.13 11.82 6.72
CA VAL A 75 -1.29 10.61 5.90
C VAL A 75 -0.71 10.83 4.50
N LYS A 76 -0.90 12.03 3.92
CA LYS A 76 -0.27 12.43 2.66
C LYS A 76 1.25 12.30 2.72
N LYS A 77 1.86 12.91 3.75
CA LYS A 77 3.32 12.90 3.95
C LYS A 77 3.85 11.47 4.04
N HIS A 78 3.11 10.58 4.67
CA HIS A 78 3.48 9.17 4.76
C HIS A 78 3.57 8.51 3.38
N PHE A 79 2.57 8.69 2.52
CA PHE A 79 2.59 8.17 1.16
C PHE A 79 3.67 8.81 0.28
N ASP A 80 3.89 10.12 0.42
CA ASP A 80 4.96 10.83 -0.30
C ASP A 80 6.35 10.31 0.08
N VAL A 81 6.61 10.14 1.39
CA VAL A 81 7.88 9.61 1.90
C VAL A 81 8.11 8.18 1.42
N LEU A 82 7.07 7.33 1.43
CA LEU A 82 7.15 5.99 0.85
C LEU A 82 7.48 6.04 -0.65
N GLY A 83 6.81 6.91 -1.41
CA GLY A 83 7.04 7.07 -2.85
C GLY A 83 8.48 7.48 -3.17
N GLU A 84 9.00 8.48 -2.46
CA GLU A 84 10.39 8.94 -2.63
C GLU A 84 11.41 7.87 -2.21
N ARG A 85 11.12 7.05 -1.19
CA ARG A 85 11.99 5.93 -0.78
C ARG A 85 12.03 4.82 -1.84
N LEU A 86 10.89 4.48 -2.45
CA LEU A 86 10.84 3.53 -3.57
C LEU A 86 11.60 4.09 -4.78
N LYS A 87 11.41 5.37 -5.11
CA LYS A 87 12.11 6.05 -6.20
C LYS A 87 13.62 6.08 -6.00
N SER A 88 14.08 6.36 -4.78
CA SER A 88 15.51 6.31 -4.45
C SER A 88 16.09 4.91 -4.67
N THR A 89 15.37 3.87 -4.25
CA THR A 89 15.80 2.47 -4.44
C THR A 89 15.86 2.12 -5.93
N LYS A 90 14.83 2.48 -6.70
CA LYS A 90 14.78 2.31 -8.15
C LYS A 90 15.98 2.95 -8.85
N ASN A 91 16.30 4.20 -8.51
CA ASN A 91 17.43 4.92 -9.10
C ASN A 91 18.76 4.22 -8.80
N LYS A 92 18.98 3.77 -7.55
CA LYS A 92 20.20 3.03 -7.20
C LYS A 92 20.30 1.69 -7.92
N LEU A 93 19.17 1.01 -8.18
CA LEU A 93 19.17 -0.21 -8.99
C LEU A 93 19.53 0.07 -10.46
N ASN A 94 19.05 1.18 -11.03
CA ASN A 94 19.49 1.61 -12.36
C ASN A 94 21.00 1.91 -12.41
N ASP A 95 21.53 2.58 -11.38
CA ASP A 95 22.96 2.83 -11.28
C ASP A 95 23.77 1.53 -11.17
N LEU A 96 23.27 0.56 -10.39
CA LEU A 96 23.85 -0.78 -10.28
C LEU A 96 23.81 -1.51 -11.62
N SER A 97 22.70 -1.45 -12.36
CA SER A 97 22.55 -2.03 -13.69
C SER A 97 23.64 -1.51 -14.64
N ASN A 98 23.83 -0.19 -14.69
CA ASN A 98 24.86 0.43 -15.54
C ASN A 98 26.29 -0.03 -15.20
N LYS A 99 26.57 -0.25 -13.91
CA LYS A 99 27.88 -0.77 -13.47
C LYS A 99 28.08 -2.23 -13.84
N ILE A 100 27.03 -3.04 -13.77
CA ILE A 100 27.04 -4.44 -14.21
C ILE A 100 27.30 -4.51 -15.72
N SER A 101 26.66 -3.65 -16.52
CA SER A 101 26.92 -3.55 -17.97
C SER A 101 28.39 -3.23 -18.29
N GLY A 102 29.04 -2.47 -17.42
CA GLY A 102 30.45 -2.08 -17.53
C GLY A 102 31.46 -3.10 -16.96
N ALA A 103 30.99 -4.20 -16.37
CA ALA A 103 31.86 -5.18 -15.71
C ALA A 103 32.75 -5.90 -16.73
N LYS A 104 34.08 -5.85 -16.49
CA LYS A 104 35.07 -6.49 -17.38
C LYS A 104 35.11 -7.99 -17.14
N ASN A 105 35.30 -8.75 -18.22
CA ASN A 105 35.45 -10.22 -18.21
C ASN A 105 34.23 -10.99 -17.68
N ALA A 106 33.08 -10.33 -17.54
CA ALA A 106 31.81 -10.97 -17.23
C ALA A 106 31.17 -11.57 -18.51
N ASP A 107 30.47 -12.69 -18.34
CA ASP A 107 29.68 -13.27 -19.42
C ASP A 107 28.51 -12.34 -19.81
N ARG A 108 28.39 -12.03 -21.10
CA ARG A 108 27.36 -11.12 -21.61
C ARG A 108 25.95 -11.67 -21.41
N GLY A 109 25.78 -12.99 -21.47
CA GLY A 109 24.49 -13.64 -21.19
C GLY A 109 24.05 -13.40 -19.75
N THR A 110 24.99 -13.54 -18.82
CA THR A 110 24.80 -13.32 -17.39
C THR A 110 24.48 -11.85 -17.08
N ILE A 111 25.23 -10.90 -17.66
CA ILE A 111 24.93 -9.45 -17.54
C ILE A 111 23.48 -9.19 -17.94
N LYS A 112 23.07 -9.68 -19.11
CA LYS A 112 21.73 -9.43 -19.63
C LYS A 112 20.64 -9.97 -18.72
N VAL A 113 20.80 -11.18 -18.17
CA VAL A 113 19.84 -11.75 -17.22
C VAL A 113 19.69 -10.87 -15.98
N VAL A 114 20.78 -10.29 -15.48
CA VAL A 114 20.72 -9.40 -14.30
C VAL A 114 20.07 -8.05 -14.64
N GLU A 115 20.38 -7.48 -15.81
CA GLU A 115 19.73 -6.27 -16.32
C GLU A 115 18.22 -6.47 -16.46
N ASP A 116 17.78 -7.57 -17.08
CA ASP A 116 16.37 -7.92 -17.27
C ASP A 116 15.64 -8.01 -15.90
N VAL A 117 16.27 -8.62 -14.89
CA VAL A 117 15.72 -8.72 -13.52
C VAL A 117 15.61 -7.35 -12.83
N ILE A 118 16.59 -6.47 -13.04
CA ILE A 118 16.56 -5.10 -12.50
C ILE A 118 15.45 -4.30 -13.18
N GLU A 119 15.32 -4.42 -14.49
CA GLU A 119 14.26 -3.77 -15.28
C GLU A 119 12.88 -4.20 -14.79
N ASP A 120 12.63 -5.51 -14.69
CA ASP A 120 11.38 -6.09 -14.16
C ASP A 120 11.06 -5.55 -12.75
N SER A 121 12.08 -5.43 -11.89
CA SER A 121 11.92 -4.88 -10.53
C SER A 121 11.57 -3.40 -10.55
N ASN A 122 12.17 -2.64 -11.46
CA ASN A 122 11.94 -1.21 -11.61
C ASN A 122 10.54 -0.89 -12.17
N GLU A 123 9.98 -1.75 -13.03
CA GLU A 123 8.58 -1.64 -13.44
C GLU A 123 7.62 -1.79 -12.27
N VAL A 124 7.90 -2.70 -11.33
CA VAL A 124 7.12 -2.87 -10.11
C VAL A 124 7.22 -1.62 -9.24
N PHE A 125 8.43 -1.06 -9.07
CA PHE A 125 8.60 0.21 -8.35
C PHE A 125 7.80 1.35 -8.98
N ASP A 126 7.77 1.47 -10.30
CA ASP A 126 6.98 2.50 -10.98
C ASP A 126 5.48 2.36 -10.70
N LYS A 127 4.95 1.14 -10.74
CA LYS A 127 3.53 0.87 -10.42
C LYS A 127 3.22 1.23 -8.97
N LEU A 128 4.09 0.86 -8.04
CA LEU A 128 3.92 1.17 -6.61
C LEU A 128 4.06 2.67 -6.31
N ILE A 129 5.01 3.36 -6.94
CA ILE A 129 5.17 4.82 -6.84
C ILE A 129 3.91 5.52 -7.38
N GLY A 130 3.41 5.11 -8.55
CA GLY A 130 2.18 5.65 -9.12
C GLY A 130 0.95 5.39 -8.25
N ALA A 131 0.87 4.22 -7.60
CA ALA A 131 -0.18 3.91 -6.65
C ALA A 131 -0.12 4.82 -5.41
N LEU A 132 1.06 4.99 -4.80
CA LEU A 132 1.27 5.88 -3.66
C LEU A 132 0.96 7.34 -4.01
N ALA A 133 1.29 7.78 -5.22
CA ALA A 133 0.95 9.12 -5.70
C ALA A 133 -0.57 9.32 -5.80
N LYS A 134 -1.34 8.31 -6.23
CA LYS A 134 -2.82 8.37 -6.20
C LYS A 134 -3.35 8.46 -4.78
N LEU A 135 -2.81 7.65 -3.85
CA LEU A 135 -3.21 7.69 -2.45
C LEU A 135 -2.91 9.06 -1.82
N SER A 136 -1.70 9.58 -2.02
CA SER A 136 -1.29 10.92 -1.60
C SER A 136 -2.20 12.00 -2.19
N GLY A 137 -2.47 11.96 -3.50
CA GLY A 137 -3.33 12.94 -4.17
C GLY A 137 -4.80 12.92 -3.71
N ALA A 138 -5.27 11.80 -3.18
CA ALA A 138 -6.63 11.65 -2.65
C ALA A 138 -6.76 12.06 -1.18
N THR A 139 -5.65 12.24 -0.45
CA THR A 139 -5.70 12.71 0.93
C THR A 139 -6.04 14.20 0.98
N GLY A 140 -7.09 14.53 1.72
CA GLY A 140 -7.49 15.91 1.97
C GLY A 140 -6.66 16.58 3.06
N SER A 141 -7.10 17.78 3.45
CA SER A 141 -6.49 18.58 4.52
C SER A 141 -7.45 18.80 5.70
N THR A 142 -8.44 17.93 5.88
CA THR A 142 -9.30 17.92 7.07
C THR A 142 -8.68 17.04 8.15
N ASP A 143 -9.12 17.19 9.39
CA ASP A 143 -8.65 16.33 10.46
C ASP A 143 -9.14 14.89 10.24
N ILE A 144 -8.38 13.92 10.76
CA ILE A 144 -8.71 12.49 10.59
C ILE A 144 -10.01 12.18 11.32
N GLY A 145 -10.16 12.67 12.55
CA GLY A 145 -11.35 12.51 13.37
C GLY A 145 -12.32 13.70 13.31
N ASP A 146 -12.39 14.42 12.18
CA ASP A 146 -13.31 15.56 12.02
C ASP A 146 -14.74 15.16 12.39
N ASN A 147 -15.31 15.90 13.34
CA ASN A 147 -16.60 15.64 13.94
C ASN A 147 -17.50 16.89 13.96
N THR A 148 -17.28 17.81 13.01
CA THR A 148 -18.11 19.00 12.84
C THR A 148 -19.60 18.66 12.90
N VAL A 149 -20.37 19.48 13.61
CA VAL A 149 -21.82 19.32 13.83
C VAL A 149 -22.67 19.63 12.59
N SER A 150 -22.03 19.99 11.48
CA SER A 150 -22.66 20.19 10.18
C SER A 150 -23.07 18.87 9.53
N ALA A 151 -23.96 18.95 8.54
CA ALA A 151 -24.28 17.81 7.70
C ALA A 151 -23.00 17.23 7.09
N GLY A 152 -22.83 15.90 7.16
CA GLY A 152 -21.62 15.25 6.71
C GLY A 152 -21.33 15.52 5.22
N VAL A 153 -20.08 15.81 4.90
CA VAL A 153 -19.62 15.93 3.51
C VAL A 153 -19.14 14.55 3.06
N GLY A 154 -19.67 14.08 1.94
CA GLY A 154 -19.24 12.81 1.34
C GLY A 154 -17.93 12.97 0.59
N ALA A 155 -17.12 11.91 0.55
CA ALA A 155 -15.89 11.93 -0.23
C ALA A 155 -16.17 12.11 -1.73
N GLU A 156 -15.39 12.98 -2.37
CA GLU A 156 -15.44 13.20 -3.82
C GLU A 156 -15.17 11.91 -4.59
N LYS A 157 -15.96 11.67 -5.65
CA LYS A 157 -15.89 10.42 -6.42
C LYS A 157 -14.48 10.15 -6.94
N SER A 158 -13.81 11.16 -7.46
CA SER A 158 -12.44 11.05 -7.99
C SER A 158 -11.42 10.70 -6.90
N GLY A 159 -11.60 11.20 -5.68
CA GLY A 159 -10.78 10.83 -4.53
C GLY A 159 -10.97 9.36 -4.16
N VAL A 160 -12.22 8.89 -4.09
CA VAL A 160 -12.52 7.47 -3.84
C VAL A 160 -11.97 6.59 -4.97
N GLU A 161 -12.13 6.98 -6.24
CA GLU A 161 -11.55 6.28 -7.40
C GLU A 161 -10.02 6.17 -7.31
N ALA A 162 -9.35 7.24 -6.90
CA ALA A 162 -7.90 7.26 -6.72
C ALA A 162 -7.45 6.32 -5.59
N ILE A 163 -8.16 6.30 -4.46
CA ILE A 163 -7.89 5.37 -3.34
C ILE A 163 -8.07 3.92 -3.78
N VAL A 164 -9.23 3.60 -4.37
CA VAL A 164 -9.55 2.25 -4.86
C VAL A 164 -8.50 1.80 -5.88
N GLY A 165 -8.16 2.65 -6.85
CA GLY A 165 -7.17 2.36 -7.87
C GLY A 165 -5.76 2.16 -7.30
N GLY A 166 -5.33 3.00 -6.35
CA GLY A 166 -4.03 2.87 -5.69
C GLY A 166 -3.90 1.57 -4.91
N ILE A 167 -4.88 1.26 -4.05
CA ILE A 167 -4.90 0.01 -3.27
C ILE A 167 -4.97 -1.21 -4.18
N LYS A 168 -5.77 -1.17 -5.25
CA LYS A 168 -5.88 -2.27 -6.22
C LYS A 168 -4.52 -2.57 -6.87
N THR A 169 -3.80 -1.55 -7.35
CA THR A 169 -2.45 -1.73 -7.92
C THR A 169 -1.50 -2.36 -6.90
N ILE A 170 -1.48 -1.89 -5.65
CA ILE A 170 -0.61 -2.45 -4.60
C ILE A 170 -0.93 -3.93 -4.36
N VAL A 171 -2.22 -4.29 -4.25
CA VAL A 171 -2.68 -5.66 -4.03
C VAL A 171 -2.33 -6.57 -5.21
N GLU A 172 -2.49 -6.10 -6.45
CA GLU A 172 -2.15 -6.85 -7.66
C GLU A 172 -0.65 -7.14 -7.75
N GLU A 173 0.21 -6.14 -7.52
CA GLU A 173 1.67 -6.33 -7.53
C GLU A 173 2.14 -7.24 -6.39
N ALA A 174 1.55 -7.11 -5.19
CA ALA A 174 1.79 -8.03 -4.08
C ALA A 174 1.42 -9.48 -4.43
N GLY A 175 0.28 -9.67 -5.11
CA GLY A 175 -0.17 -10.97 -5.59
C GLY A 175 0.81 -11.61 -6.58
N LYS A 176 1.32 -10.83 -7.56
CA LYS A 176 2.35 -11.27 -8.52
C LYS A 176 3.66 -11.68 -7.81
N ALA A 177 3.99 -10.99 -6.72
CA ALA A 177 5.12 -11.33 -5.85
C ALA A 177 4.88 -12.58 -4.96
N GLY A 178 3.71 -13.21 -5.05
CA GLY A 178 3.36 -14.43 -4.32
C GLY A 178 2.77 -14.18 -2.93
N MET A 179 2.32 -12.95 -2.63
CA MET A 179 1.57 -12.66 -1.41
C MET A 179 0.11 -13.07 -1.58
N GLU A 180 -0.38 -13.93 -0.70
CA GLU A 180 -1.78 -14.33 -0.68
C GLU A 180 -2.61 -13.29 0.08
N ILE A 181 -3.48 -12.58 -0.63
CA ILE A 181 -4.41 -11.59 -0.08
C ILE A 181 -5.78 -12.27 0.04
N LYS A 182 -6.08 -12.81 1.22
CA LYS A 182 -7.35 -13.51 1.48
C LYS A 182 -8.49 -12.49 1.60
N PRO A 183 -9.75 -12.86 1.31
CA PRO A 183 -10.88 -11.96 1.49
C PRO A 183 -11.18 -11.63 2.97
N GLY A 184 -10.60 -12.35 3.93
CA GLY A 184 -10.80 -12.11 5.37
C GLY A 184 -12.23 -12.37 5.85
N ASP A 185 -12.47 -12.10 7.14
CA ASP A 185 -13.81 -12.02 7.71
C ASP A 185 -14.29 -10.55 7.70
N ALA A 186 -15.34 -10.28 6.93
CA ALA A 186 -15.89 -8.93 6.81
C ALA A 186 -16.69 -8.49 8.05
N GLY A 187 -17.03 -9.43 8.94
CA GLY A 187 -17.93 -9.21 10.06
C GLY A 187 -19.40 -9.19 9.65
N SER A 188 -20.24 -8.66 10.53
CA SER A 188 -21.70 -8.69 10.40
C SER A 188 -22.27 -7.38 9.86
N SER A 189 -23.47 -7.43 9.29
CA SER A 189 -24.18 -6.21 8.86
C SER A 189 -24.59 -5.35 10.06
N ILE A 190 -24.58 -4.03 9.87
CA ILE A 190 -24.87 -3.03 10.90
C ILE A 190 -25.95 -2.09 10.35
N THR A 191 -27.20 -2.26 10.77
CA THR A 191 -28.35 -1.68 10.04
C THR A 191 -29.28 -0.79 10.88
N THR A 192 -29.11 -0.75 12.18
CA THR A 192 -30.02 -0.03 13.09
C THR A 192 -29.28 0.51 14.30
N ALA A 193 -29.40 1.81 14.55
CA ALA A 193 -29.13 2.38 15.86
C ALA A 193 -30.38 2.24 16.74
N SER A 194 -30.19 1.79 17.97
CA SER A 194 -31.16 1.81 19.05
C SER A 194 -31.01 3.06 19.93
N VAL A 195 -29.79 3.61 20.03
CA VAL A 195 -29.45 4.79 20.85
C VAL A 195 -28.48 5.73 20.13
N THR A 196 -28.40 6.99 20.58
CA THR A 196 -27.57 8.06 19.97
C THR A 196 -26.06 7.87 20.12
N THR A 197 -25.63 6.80 20.77
CA THR A 197 -24.22 6.40 20.95
C THR A 197 -23.82 5.24 20.05
N ASP A 198 -24.72 4.65 19.26
CA ASP A 198 -24.39 3.50 18.43
C ASP A 198 -23.47 3.89 17.25
N ALA A 199 -22.63 2.97 16.80
CA ALA A 199 -21.68 3.22 15.72
C ALA A 199 -22.33 3.82 14.45
N ILE A 200 -23.50 3.32 14.07
CA ILE A 200 -24.14 3.69 12.79
C ILE A 200 -24.73 5.11 12.79
N VAL A 201 -24.90 5.74 13.97
CA VAL A 201 -25.41 7.12 14.06
C VAL A 201 -24.45 8.14 13.46
N VAL A 202 -23.17 7.78 13.24
CA VAL A 202 -22.18 8.62 12.54
C VAL A 202 -22.57 8.89 11.08
N LEU A 203 -23.52 8.13 10.52
CA LEU A 203 -24.11 8.41 9.20
C LEU A 203 -25.17 9.54 9.24
N GLY A 204 -25.51 10.04 10.43
CA GLY A 204 -26.43 11.18 10.62
C GLY A 204 -27.92 10.88 10.40
N GLY A 205 -28.28 9.66 10.02
CA GLY A 205 -29.67 9.31 9.67
C GLY A 205 -30.54 8.84 10.83
N HIS A 206 -29.95 8.26 11.88
CA HIS A 206 -30.72 7.36 12.76
C HIS A 206 -31.56 8.02 13.84
N ASN A 207 -31.21 9.18 14.41
CA ASN A 207 -31.94 9.83 15.51
C ASN A 207 -31.07 10.92 16.12
N THR A 208 -31.36 12.20 15.84
CA THR A 208 -30.56 13.36 16.32
C THR A 208 -29.05 13.24 16.02
N ALA A 209 -28.27 14.30 16.30
CA ALA A 209 -26.82 14.25 16.07
C ALA A 209 -26.17 13.15 16.92
N ALA A 210 -25.10 12.54 16.41
CA ALA A 210 -24.28 11.59 17.16
C ALA A 210 -23.84 12.20 18.50
N THR A 211 -23.93 11.42 19.58
CA THR A 211 -23.52 11.87 20.92
C THR A 211 -22.17 11.27 21.33
N LYS A 212 -21.57 11.82 22.39
CA LYS A 212 -20.31 11.32 22.95
C LYS A 212 -20.43 9.81 23.24
N GLY A 213 -19.66 9.00 22.52
CA GLY A 213 -19.71 7.54 22.56
C GLY A 213 -19.86 6.88 21.19
N ALA A 214 -20.47 7.57 20.22
CA ALA A 214 -20.63 7.07 18.85
C ALA A 214 -19.29 6.79 18.15
N GLY A 215 -18.32 7.69 18.27
CA GLY A 215 -16.97 7.50 17.70
C GLY A 215 -16.24 6.27 18.27
N PRO A 216 -16.11 6.11 19.61
CA PRO A 216 -15.56 4.90 20.20
C PRO A 216 -16.29 3.61 19.79
N ASN A 217 -17.63 3.63 19.72
CA ASN A 217 -18.41 2.47 19.29
C ASN A 217 -18.20 2.15 17.80
N LEU A 218 -18.04 3.17 16.95
CA LEU A 218 -17.62 2.98 15.57
C LEU A 218 -16.27 2.28 15.49
N ALA A 219 -15.26 2.76 16.24
CA ALA A 219 -13.96 2.11 16.26
C ALA A 219 -14.06 0.65 16.74
N ALA A 220 -14.90 0.37 17.74
CA ALA A 220 -15.16 -0.98 18.21
C ALA A 220 -15.81 -1.88 17.15
N GLU A 221 -16.75 -1.36 16.35
CA GLU A 221 -17.31 -2.08 15.20
C GLU A 221 -16.25 -2.32 14.11
N VAL A 222 -15.42 -1.33 13.79
CA VAL A 222 -14.35 -1.47 12.79
C VAL A 222 -13.36 -2.56 13.20
N LEU A 223 -13.00 -2.65 14.48
CA LEU A 223 -12.09 -3.66 15.01
C LEU A 223 -12.60 -5.11 14.91
N LYS A 224 -13.90 -5.33 14.66
CA LYS A 224 -14.45 -6.69 14.45
C LYS A 224 -14.15 -7.24 13.05
N ALA A 225 -13.81 -6.38 12.09
CA ALA A 225 -13.48 -6.82 10.75
C ALA A 225 -12.00 -7.19 10.63
N ASP A 226 -11.73 -8.22 9.82
CA ASP A 226 -10.38 -8.59 9.44
C ASP A 226 -9.76 -7.49 8.54
N PRO A 227 -8.50 -7.09 8.76
CA PRO A 227 -7.84 -6.09 7.91
C PRO A 227 -7.80 -6.46 6.43
N TRP A 228 -7.70 -7.74 6.09
CA TRP A 228 -7.76 -8.16 4.68
C TRP A 228 -9.15 -8.00 4.09
N ALA A 229 -10.20 -8.20 4.89
CA ALA A 229 -11.56 -7.90 4.45
C ALA A 229 -11.74 -6.41 4.18
N MET A 230 -11.20 -5.53 5.01
CA MET A 230 -11.23 -4.08 4.73
C MET A 230 -10.54 -3.74 3.42
N ILE A 231 -9.34 -4.28 3.17
CA ILE A 231 -8.60 -4.09 1.91
C ILE A 231 -9.39 -4.66 0.72
N ASP A 232 -10.03 -5.82 0.88
CA ASP A 232 -10.88 -6.42 -0.14
C ASP A 232 -12.11 -5.56 -0.47
N LYS A 233 -12.77 -4.99 0.55
CA LYS A 233 -13.87 -4.04 0.35
C LYS A 233 -13.41 -2.78 -0.37
N ILE A 234 -12.24 -2.23 -0.03
CA ILE A 234 -11.68 -1.04 -0.70
C ILE A 234 -11.38 -1.34 -2.17
N LYS A 235 -10.59 -2.37 -2.47
CA LYS A 235 -10.14 -2.64 -3.85
C LYS A 235 -11.31 -2.95 -4.79
N ASN A 236 -12.42 -3.47 -4.24
CA ASN A 236 -13.63 -3.83 -4.97
C ASN A 236 -14.76 -2.79 -4.82
N ALA A 237 -14.53 -1.67 -4.14
CA ALA A 237 -15.53 -0.64 -3.95
C ALA A 237 -15.94 -0.03 -5.30
N THR A 238 -17.23 0.32 -5.42
CA THR A 238 -17.75 1.07 -6.57
C THR A 238 -17.92 2.54 -6.17
N PRO A 239 -17.04 3.45 -6.63
CA PRO A 239 -17.13 4.85 -6.27
C PRO A 239 -18.40 5.49 -6.83
N THR A 240 -19.06 6.32 -6.02
CA THR A 240 -20.29 7.03 -6.41
C THR A 240 -20.13 8.53 -6.22
N SER A 241 -20.89 9.34 -6.95
CA SER A 241 -20.99 10.77 -6.63
C SER A 241 -21.59 10.96 -5.22
N PRO A 242 -21.19 12.01 -4.49
CA PRO A 242 -21.72 12.25 -3.16
C PRO A 242 -23.24 12.30 -3.13
N ALA A 243 -23.85 11.46 -2.29
CA ALA A 243 -25.30 11.37 -2.18
C ALA A 243 -25.76 10.94 -0.79
N LYS A 244 -26.99 11.31 -0.43
CA LYS A 244 -27.65 10.81 0.77
C LYS A 244 -27.87 9.30 0.67
N LEU A 245 -27.51 8.57 1.73
CA LEU A 245 -27.80 7.15 1.83
C LEU A 245 -29.30 6.90 2.02
N GLY A 246 -29.86 6.06 1.15
CA GLY A 246 -31.21 5.52 1.30
C GLY A 246 -31.31 4.46 2.40
N ALA A 247 -32.51 3.92 2.59
CA ALA A 247 -32.75 2.79 3.47
C ALA A 247 -31.94 1.53 3.05
N GLY A 248 -31.59 0.69 4.01
CA GLY A 248 -30.89 -0.59 3.80
C GLY A 248 -29.38 -0.51 3.96
N SER A 249 -28.73 -1.66 3.79
CA SER A 249 -27.28 -1.82 3.96
C SER A 249 -26.49 -1.49 2.69
N HIS A 250 -25.47 -0.66 2.83
CA HIS A 250 -24.62 -0.18 1.74
C HIS A 250 -23.21 -0.76 1.81
N ASP A 251 -22.55 -0.79 0.66
CA ASP A 251 -21.14 -1.19 0.53
C ASP A 251 -20.19 -0.01 0.75
N ALA A 252 -18.91 -0.35 0.91
CA ALA A 252 -17.79 0.57 1.07
C ALA A 252 -17.85 1.84 0.20
N GLY A 253 -18.08 1.69 -1.12
CA GLY A 253 -18.04 2.82 -2.05
C GLY A 253 -19.16 3.82 -1.81
N LYS A 254 -20.39 3.34 -1.60
CA LYS A 254 -21.53 4.19 -1.23
C LYS A 254 -21.35 4.83 0.14
N LEU A 255 -20.80 4.09 1.11
CA LEU A 255 -20.55 4.61 2.45
C LEU A 255 -19.51 5.75 2.43
N ALA A 256 -18.40 5.59 1.72
CA ALA A 256 -17.36 6.61 1.59
C ALA A 256 -17.90 7.93 0.99
N SER A 257 -18.76 7.83 -0.02
CA SER A 257 -19.36 9.01 -0.68
C SER A 257 -20.66 9.49 -0.03
N SER A 258 -21.05 8.97 1.14
CA SER A 258 -22.29 9.39 1.78
C SER A 258 -22.24 10.85 2.22
N SER A 259 -23.21 11.64 1.75
CA SER A 259 -23.35 13.06 2.09
C SER A 259 -24.68 13.38 2.74
N GLY A 260 -24.71 14.44 3.54
CA GLY A 260 -25.87 14.81 4.33
C GLY A 260 -26.25 13.75 5.37
N ASN A 261 -27.43 13.94 5.96
CA ASN A 261 -27.98 12.98 6.92
C ASN A 261 -28.59 11.79 6.17
N ALA A 262 -28.10 10.58 6.43
CA ALA A 262 -28.61 9.34 5.87
C ALA A 262 -30.10 9.10 6.18
N SER A 263 -30.69 8.06 5.60
CA SER A 263 -31.96 7.50 6.08
C SER A 263 -31.79 6.93 7.49
N ALA A 264 -32.84 6.99 8.32
CA ALA A 264 -32.86 6.36 9.65
C ALA A 264 -32.77 4.83 9.64
N SER A 265 -32.78 4.24 8.45
CA SER A 265 -32.63 2.80 8.20
C SER A 265 -31.42 2.49 7.32
N ALA A 266 -30.52 3.45 7.11
CA ALA A 266 -29.27 3.21 6.40
C ALA A 266 -28.31 2.33 7.24
N GLY A 267 -27.54 1.48 6.58
CA GLY A 267 -26.62 0.58 7.26
C GLY A 267 -25.37 0.30 6.46
N ALA A 268 -24.47 -0.47 7.06
CA ALA A 268 -23.36 -1.10 6.38
C ALA A 268 -23.63 -2.59 6.17
N LYS A 269 -23.24 -3.13 5.01
CA LYS A 269 -23.35 -4.57 4.71
C LYS A 269 -22.47 -5.43 5.62
N SER A 270 -21.38 -4.86 6.14
CA SER A 270 -20.47 -5.52 7.06
C SER A 270 -19.70 -4.51 7.92
N ASN A 271 -19.02 -4.98 8.97
CA ASN A 271 -18.05 -4.18 9.73
C ASN A 271 -16.94 -3.62 8.81
N ALA A 272 -16.46 -4.42 7.86
CA ALA A 272 -15.44 -4.01 6.89
C ALA A 272 -15.93 -2.92 5.92
N ASP A 273 -17.21 -2.96 5.53
CA ASP A 273 -17.84 -1.91 4.72
C ASP A 273 -17.95 -0.60 5.52
N LEU A 274 -18.33 -0.68 6.81
CA LEU A 274 -18.47 0.49 7.68
C LEU A 274 -17.15 1.23 7.88
N ALA A 275 -16.02 0.51 7.92
CA ALA A 275 -14.69 1.10 8.07
C ALA A 275 -14.37 2.15 6.99
N GLN A 276 -14.98 2.04 5.80
CA GLN A 276 -14.68 2.91 4.66
C GLN A 276 -15.36 4.28 4.70
N ARG A 277 -16.21 4.53 5.70
CA ARG A 277 -16.83 5.84 5.88
C ARG A 277 -15.84 6.90 6.38
N GLN A 278 -14.71 6.50 6.97
CA GLN A 278 -13.80 7.39 7.70
C GLN A 278 -12.61 7.84 6.84
#